data_AF-A0A8T8S8Y6-F1
#
_entry.id   AF-A0A8T8S8Y6-F1
#
_cell.length_a   1.000
_cell.length_b   1.000
_cell.length_c   1.000
_cell.angle_alpha   90.00
_cell.angle_beta   90.00
_cell.angle_gamma   90.00
#
_symmetry.space_group_name_H-M   'P 1'
#
loop_
_entity.id
_entity.type
_entity.pdbx_description
1 polymer ?
#
loop_
_entity_poly.entity_id
_entity_poly.type
_entity_poly.pdbx_seq_one_letter_code
_entity_poly.pdbx_strand_id
1 'polypeptide(L)'
;QRERPEAHRQATLYVAGLAPDALPDLKNTAWEYVYEPYILGRTWALLSRERELLLPQDIDRLVQAVYDDGELPSDIDQNSLNYIEIEAYGARWLEPDAKPLPNALAKKLHARQLKTSRTALVKHAQALESPCAFREHPLLRHIKPLVLTDGCLQLGRLTVLLDDELGLVYQRGAASGLPE
;
A
#
# COMPACT_ATOMS: atom_id res chain seq x y z
N GLN A 1 -3.97 16.61 -34.34
CA GLN A 1 -4.81 16.22 -33.19
C GLN A 1 -5.35 14.82 -33.50
N ARG A 2 -5.15 13.82 -32.63
CA ARG A 2 -5.64 12.45 -32.89
C ARG A 2 -7.10 12.37 -32.48
N GLU A 3 -7.99 12.06 -33.41
CA GLU A 3 -9.40 11.80 -33.06
C GLU A 3 -9.51 10.52 -32.25
N ARG A 4 -10.34 10.57 -31.19
CA ARG A 4 -10.63 9.40 -30.38
C ARG A 4 -11.67 8.53 -31.10
N PRO A 5 -11.51 7.19 -31.08
CA PRO A 5 -12.55 6.28 -31.52
C PRO A 5 -13.88 6.55 -30.83
N GLU A 6 -14.99 6.20 -31.50
CA GLU A 6 -16.34 6.44 -30.98
C GLU A 6 -16.56 5.88 -29.56
N ALA A 7 -16.05 4.67 -29.31
CA ALA A 7 -16.10 4.01 -28.00
C ALA A 7 -15.35 4.76 -26.86
N HIS A 8 -14.55 5.78 -27.20
CA HIS A 8 -13.76 6.57 -26.24
C HIS A 8 -14.03 8.08 -26.36
N ARG A 9 -15.17 8.47 -26.93
CA ARG A 9 -15.61 9.87 -26.94
C ARG A 9 -15.93 10.36 -25.52
N GLN A 10 -16.59 9.53 -24.73
CA GLN A 10 -16.86 9.79 -23.32
C GLN A 10 -15.70 9.31 -22.46
N ALA A 11 -15.31 10.13 -21.47
CA ALA A 11 -14.33 9.72 -20.47
C ALA A 11 -15.03 8.79 -19.46
N THR A 12 -14.61 7.52 -19.45
CA THR A 12 -15.22 6.49 -18.59
C THR A 12 -14.13 5.81 -17.76
N LEU A 13 -14.38 5.72 -16.46
CA LEU A 13 -13.52 4.99 -15.52
C LEU A 13 -14.22 3.70 -15.10
N TYR A 14 -13.59 2.55 -15.36
CA TYR A 14 -14.05 1.25 -14.89
C TYR A 14 -13.25 0.86 -13.64
N VAL A 15 -13.95 0.63 -12.52
CA VAL A 15 -13.33 0.27 -11.24
C VAL A 15 -13.81 -1.12 -10.83
N ALA A 16 -12.87 -2.05 -10.69
CA ALA A 16 -13.18 -3.39 -10.18
C ALA A 16 -13.54 -3.30 -8.68
N GLY A 17 -14.60 -3.98 -8.26
CA GLY A 17 -15.02 -4.01 -6.86
C GLY A 17 -15.77 -2.75 -6.38
N LEU A 18 -16.22 -1.88 -7.29
CA LEU A 18 -17.04 -0.69 -6.98
C LEU A 18 -18.54 -0.93 -7.19
N ALA A 19 -18.97 -2.19 -7.28
CA ALA A 19 -20.38 -2.50 -7.41
C ALA A 19 -21.10 -2.13 -6.10
N PRO A 20 -22.24 -1.43 -6.14
CA PRO A 20 -22.87 -0.85 -4.94
C PRO A 20 -23.56 -1.89 -4.05
N ASP A 21 -23.74 -3.11 -4.55
CA ASP A 21 -24.48 -4.20 -3.90
C ASP A 21 -23.69 -4.90 -2.80
N ALA A 22 -22.36 -4.90 -2.85
CA ALA A 22 -21.54 -5.54 -1.83
C ALA A 22 -20.13 -4.92 -1.73
N LEU A 23 -19.61 -4.86 -0.51
CA LEU A 23 -18.21 -4.55 -0.26
C LEU A 23 -17.32 -5.61 -0.96
N PRO A 24 -16.27 -5.21 -1.68
CA PRO A 24 -15.40 -6.15 -2.36
C PRO A 24 -14.65 -7.05 -1.36
N ASP A 25 -14.39 -8.29 -1.77
CA ASP A 25 -13.54 -9.20 -1.01
C ASP A 25 -12.09 -8.68 -1.00
N LEU A 26 -11.69 -8.08 0.12
CA LEU A 26 -10.36 -7.47 0.27
C LEU A 26 -9.25 -8.49 0.52
N LYS A 27 -9.60 -9.70 0.96
CA LYS A 27 -8.65 -10.71 1.41
C LYS A 27 -8.20 -11.61 0.28
N ASN A 28 -9.13 -12.19 -0.48
CA ASN A 28 -8.79 -13.06 -1.61
C ASN A 28 -8.20 -12.29 -2.79
N THR A 29 -8.52 -11.00 -2.91
CA THR A 29 -7.86 -10.08 -3.85
C THR A 29 -6.50 -9.58 -3.35
N ALA A 30 -6.14 -9.91 -2.10
CA ALA A 30 -4.97 -9.42 -1.38
C ALA A 30 -4.90 -7.89 -1.23
N TRP A 31 -6.00 -7.17 -1.46
CA TRP A 31 -6.05 -5.71 -1.36
C TRP A 31 -5.81 -5.22 0.06
N GLU A 32 -6.25 -5.95 1.08
CA GLU A 32 -6.02 -5.63 2.50
C GLU A 32 -4.52 -5.60 2.89
N TYR A 33 -3.66 -6.29 2.12
CA TYR A 33 -2.21 -6.30 2.33
C TYR A 33 -1.48 -5.19 1.57
N VAL A 34 -2.19 -4.35 0.83
CA VAL A 34 -1.65 -3.24 0.03
C VAL A 34 -2.28 -1.91 0.43
N TYR A 35 -3.58 -1.94 0.72
CA TYR A 35 -4.39 -0.79 1.09
C TYR A 35 -5.05 -1.03 2.44
N GLU A 36 -5.31 0.06 3.15
CA GLU A 36 -5.97 -0.01 4.43
C GLU A 36 -7.44 -0.40 4.22
N PRO A 37 -7.93 -1.47 4.87
CA PRO A 37 -9.31 -1.90 4.71
C PRO A 37 -10.33 -0.81 5.00
N TYR A 38 -10.06 0.05 5.99
CA TYR A 38 -10.91 1.20 6.32
C TYR A 38 -11.05 2.16 5.13
N ILE A 39 -9.93 2.58 4.53
CA ILE A 39 -9.93 3.51 3.40
C ILE A 39 -10.58 2.89 2.16
N LEU A 40 -10.35 1.60 1.91
CA LEU A 40 -11.01 0.87 0.83
C LEU A 40 -12.53 0.79 1.05
N GLY A 41 -12.95 0.47 2.26
CA GLY A 41 -14.36 0.40 2.65
C GLY A 41 -15.07 1.74 2.51
N ARG A 42 -14.46 2.83 2.99
CA ARG A 42 -15.00 4.19 2.82
C ARG A 42 -15.06 4.62 1.36
N THR A 43 -14.02 4.34 0.59
CA THR A 43 -14.00 4.65 -0.85
C THR A 43 -15.13 3.91 -1.56
N TRP A 44 -15.33 2.62 -1.27
CA TRP A 44 -16.46 1.87 -1.81
C TRP A 44 -17.79 2.47 -1.37
N ALA A 45 -17.96 2.76 -0.08
CA ALA A 45 -19.19 3.31 0.48
C ALA A 45 -19.59 4.65 -0.18
N LEU A 46 -18.62 5.53 -0.43
CA LEU A 46 -18.90 6.86 -0.96
C LEU A 46 -18.95 6.87 -2.50
N LEU A 47 -17.98 6.25 -3.16
CA LEU A 47 -17.82 6.35 -4.62
C LEU A 47 -18.75 5.40 -5.39
N SER A 48 -19.18 4.27 -4.82
CA SER A 48 -20.11 3.34 -5.53
C SER A 48 -21.50 3.93 -5.81
N ARG A 49 -21.81 5.08 -5.19
CA ARG A 49 -23.06 5.84 -5.38
C ARG A 49 -22.92 6.95 -6.42
N GLU A 50 -21.69 7.29 -6.81
CA GLU A 50 -21.41 8.32 -7.81
C GLU A 50 -21.49 7.73 -9.22
N ARG A 51 -22.43 8.21 -10.03
CA ARG A 51 -22.60 7.76 -11.42
C ARG A 51 -21.77 8.57 -12.42
N GLU A 52 -21.44 9.79 -12.07
CA GLU A 52 -20.67 10.73 -12.88
C GLU A 52 -19.82 11.61 -11.95
N LEU A 53 -18.61 11.98 -12.40
CA LEU A 53 -17.69 12.81 -11.64
C LEU A 53 -17.46 14.11 -12.40
N LEU A 54 -17.83 15.23 -11.78
CA LEU A 54 -17.61 16.58 -12.30
C LEU A 54 -16.22 17.04 -11.87
N LEU A 55 -15.25 16.90 -12.78
CA LEU A 55 -13.89 17.35 -12.55
C LEU A 55 -13.71 18.81 -12.99
N PRO A 56 -12.98 19.64 -12.20
CA PRO A 56 -12.27 19.29 -10.97
C PRO A 56 -13.11 19.36 -9.68
N GLN A 57 -14.38 19.76 -9.74
CA GLN A 57 -15.18 20.14 -8.57
C GLN A 57 -15.34 19.03 -7.53
N ASP A 58 -15.47 17.78 -7.97
CA ASP A 58 -15.69 16.64 -7.07
C ASP A 58 -14.41 16.10 -6.41
N ILE A 59 -13.22 16.56 -6.83
CA ILE A 59 -11.96 16.01 -6.30
C ILE A 59 -11.85 16.25 -4.79
N ASP A 60 -11.91 17.51 -4.36
CA ASP A 60 -11.67 17.86 -2.96
C ASP A 60 -12.78 17.29 -2.05
N ARG A 61 -14.04 17.36 -2.49
CA ARG A 61 -15.19 16.81 -1.75
C ARG A 61 -15.06 15.30 -1.53
N LEU A 62 -14.70 14.53 -2.56
CA LEU A 62 -14.59 13.08 -2.46
C LEU A 62 -13.38 12.66 -1.63
N VAL A 63 -12.24 13.35 -1.79
CA VAL A 63 -11.05 13.11 -0.96
C VAL A 63 -11.39 13.39 0.50
N GLN A 64 -11.95 14.56 0.82
CA GLN A 64 -12.34 14.91 2.19
C GLN A 64 -13.32 13.89 2.78
N ALA A 65 -14.38 13.52 2.05
CA ALA A 65 -15.37 12.56 2.53
C ALA A 65 -14.80 11.17 2.89
N VAL A 66 -13.74 10.71 2.19
CA VAL A 66 -13.09 9.41 2.48
C VAL A 66 -12.19 9.49 3.71
N TYR A 67 -11.51 10.62 3.93
CA TYR A 67 -10.53 10.77 5.02
C TYR A 67 -11.10 11.39 6.30
N ASP A 68 -12.18 12.15 6.21
CA ASP A 68 -12.86 12.73 7.37
C ASP A 68 -13.71 11.65 8.04
N ASP A 69 -13.74 11.58 9.38
CA ASP A 69 -14.57 10.64 10.16
C ASP A 69 -16.10 10.97 10.10
N GLY A 70 -16.57 11.57 9.01
CA GLY A 70 -17.97 11.88 8.77
C GLY A 70 -18.82 10.64 8.49
N GLU A 71 -20.14 10.76 8.68
CA GLU A 71 -21.10 9.66 8.58
C GLU A 71 -21.11 8.98 7.21
N LEU A 72 -21.15 7.65 7.21
CA LEU A 72 -21.35 6.85 6.01
C LEU A 72 -22.83 6.83 5.60
N PRO A 73 -23.12 6.66 4.30
CA PRO A 73 -24.49 6.53 3.79
C PRO A 73 -25.30 5.46 4.55
N SER A 74 -26.55 5.80 4.91
CA SER A 74 -27.44 4.95 5.71
C SER A 74 -28.00 3.73 4.96
N ASP A 75 -27.79 3.65 3.65
CA ASP A 75 -28.24 2.55 2.79
C ASP A 75 -27.23 1.40 2.71
N ILE A 76 -26.09 1.50 3.39
CA ILE A 76 -25.11 0.41 3.53
C ILE A 76 -25.69 -0.69 4.43
N ASP A 77 -25.52 -1.95 4.03
CA ASP A 77 -25.96 -3.07 4.86
C ASP A 77 -25.18 -3.13 6.18
N GLN A 78 -25.83 -3.65 7.23
CA GLN A 78 -25.27 -3.64 8.58
C GLN A 78 -23.94 -4.40 8.70
N ASN A 79 -23.71 -5.44 7.90
CA ASN A 79 -22.46 -6.20 7.96
C ASN A 79 -21.31 -5.38 7.37
N SER A 80 -21.51 -4.75 6.22
CA SER A 80 -20.51 -3.84 5.63
C SER A 80 -20.24 -2.64 6.54
N LEU A 81 -21.29 -2.06 7.14
CA LEU A 81 -21.13 -0.96 8.10
C LEU A 81 -20.30 -1.38 9.32
N ASN A 82 -20.62 -2.54 9.93
CA ASN A 82 -19.87 -3.08 11.06
C ASN A 82 -18.41 -3.39 10.69
N TYR A 83 -18.18 -3.96 9.51
CA TYR A 83 -16.82 -4.20 9.04
C TYR A 83 -16.04 -2.89 8.92
N ILE A 84 -16.62 -1.84 8.35
CA ILE A 84 -15.93 -0.55 8.17
C ILE A 84 -15.70 0.16 9.51
N GLU A 85 -16.75 0.35 10.31
CA GLU A 85 -16.74 1.19 11.52
C GLU A 85 -16.25 0.48 12.79
N ILE A 86 -16.23 -0.85 12.81
CA ILE A 86 -15.86 -1.63 14.01
C ILE A 86 -14.64 -2.49 13.76
N GLU A 87 -14.62 -3.31 12.70
CA GLU A 87 -13.49 -4.23 12.46
C GLU A 87 -12.29 -3.51 11.82
N ALA A 88 -12.53 -2.78 10.73
CA ALA A 88 -11.50 -2.06 9.99
C ALA A 88 -11.07 -0.77 10.73
N TYR A 89 -12.01 -0.07 11.37
CA TYR A 89 -11.70 1.08 12.23
C TYR A 89 -11.07 0.64 13.57
N GLY A 90 -11.54 -0.45 14.19
CA GLY A 90 -11.06 -0.96 15.48
C GLY A 90 -9.71 -1.67 15.44
N ALA A 91 -9.15 -1.95 14.26
CA ALA A 91 -7.74 -2.33 14.08
C ALA A 91 -6.75 -1.19 14.42
N ARG A 92 -7.26 -0.02 14.81
CA ARG A 92 -6.51 1.11 15.35
C ARG A 92 -6.51 1.01 16.89
N TRP A 93 -5.36 0.59 17.46
CA TRP A 93 -4.67 1.13 18.66
C TRP A 93 -3.98 0.07 19.55
N LEU A 94 -2.68 0.27 19.78
CA LEU A 94 -1.86 0.20 21.02
C LEU A 94 -0.37 0.16 20.56
N GLU A 95 0.42 1.22 20.76
CA GLU A 95 1.37 1.41 21.89
C GLU A 95 1.84 2.89 22.01
N PRO A 96 2.14 3.41 23.22
CA PRO A 96 2.50 4.81 23.46
C PRO A 96 4.02 5.01 23.52
N ASP A 97 4.64 5.39 22.38
CA ASP A 97 5.88 6.21 22.32
C ASP A 97 6.49 6.32 20.91
N ALA A 98 5.83 5.79 19.87
CA ALA A 98 6.25 6.02 18.50
C ALA A 98 5.95 7.47 18.10
N LYS A 99 6.98 8.33 18.01
CA LYS A 99 6.80 9.61 17.33
C LYS A 99 6.38 9.33 15.89
N PRO A 100 5.22 9.84 15.43
CA PRO A 100 4.74 9.60 14.07
C PRO A 100 5.77 10.12 13.07
N LEU A 101 6.07 9.31 12.04
CA LEU A 101 6.97 9.70 10.97
C LEU A 101 6.37 10.90 10.21
N PRO A 102 7.07 12.04 10.10
CA PRO A 102 6.57 13.16 9.32
C PRO A 102 6.34 12.74 7.86
N ASN A 103 5.20 13.16 7.28
CA ASN A 103 4.83 12.85 5.89
C ASN A 103 5.96 13.12 4.88
N ALA A 104 6.73 14.18 5.08
CA ALA A 104 7.87 14.52 4.22
C ALA A 104 8.98 13.45 4.27
N LEU A 105 9.25 12.88 5.45
CA LEU A 105 10.23 11.81 5.62
C LEU A 105 9.69 10.49 5.08
N ALA A 106 8.41 10.18 5.29
CA ALA A 106 7.79 8.98 4.74
C ALA A 106 7.75 8.99 3.21
N LYS A 107 7.46 10.14 2.57
CA LYS A 107 7.57 10.30 1.12
C LYS A 107 9.01 10.05 0.62
N LYS A 108 10.01 10.57 1.33
CA LYS A 108 11.44 10.32 1.01
C LYS A 108 11.83 8.85 1.15
N LEU A 109 11.28 8.14 2.13
CA LEU A 109 11.51 6.71 2.33
C LEU A 109 10.80 5.86 1.26
N HIS A 110 9.52 6.14 0.99
CA HIS A 110 8.75 5.45 -0.04
C HIS A 110 9.35 5.64 -1.44
N ALA A 111 9.89 6.83 -1.75
CA ALA A 111 10.58 7.08 -3.01
C ALA A 111 11.83 6.20 -3.22
N ARG A 112 12.36 5.57 -2.17
CA ARG A 112 13.51 4.64 -2.23
C ARG A 112 13.09 3.18 -2.33
N GLN A 113 11.80 2.89 -2.50
CA GLN A 113 11.32 1.50 -2.53
C GLN A 113 11.81 0.75 -3.77
N LEU A 114 12.10 -0.53 -3.59
CA LEU A 114 12.45 -1.46 -4.65
C LEU A 114 11.60 -2.72 -4.49
N LYS A 115 11.15 -3.30 -5.61
CA LYS A 115 10.51 -4.61 -5.61
C LYS A 115 11.56 -5.69 -5.85
N THR A 116 11.52 -6.76 -5.08
CA THR A 116 12.37 -7.93 -5.28
C THR A 116 11.57 -9.21 -5.12
N SER A 117 11.85 -10.19 -5.97
CA SER A 117 11.32 -11.55 -5.89
C SER A 117 12.37 -12.56 -5.41
N ARG A 118 13.58 -12.10 -5.06
CA ARG A 118 14.68 -12.97 -4.65
C ARG A 118 14.38 -13.60 -3.30
N THR A 119 14.09 -14.90 -3.29
CA THR A 119 13.61 -15.63 -2.11
C THR A 119 14.46 -15.43 -0.84
N ALA A 120 15.79 -15.43 -0.96
CA ALA A 120 16.68 -15.22 0.19
C ALA A 120 16.51 -13.83 0.82
N LEU A 121 16.33 -12.81 -0.02
CA LEU A 121 16.13 -11.43 0.41
C LEU A 121 14.72 -11.23 0.99
N VAL A 122 13.70 -11.84 0.38
CA VAL A 122 12.32 -11.82 0.88
C VAL A 122 12.26 -12.45 2.28
N LYS A 123 12.86 -13.62 2.48
CA LYS A 123 12.91 -14.29 3.78
C LYS A 123 13.64 -13.45 4.83
N HIS A 124 14.77 -12.85 4.46
CA HIS A 124 15.50 -11.95 5.36
C HIS A 124 14.66 -10.73 5.76
N ALA A 125 14.06 -10.04 4.79
CA ALA A 125 13.23 -8.85 5.04
C ALA A 125 11.96 -9.15 5.85
N GLN A 126 11.37 -10.35 5.69
CA GLN A 126 10.22 -10.80 6.48
C GLN A 126 10.60 -11.10 7.94
N ALA A 127 11.82 -11.58 8.19
CA ALA A 127 12.31 -11.88 9.53
C ALA A 127 12.68 -10.61 10.33
N LEU A 128 12.88 -9.47 9.67
CA LEU A 128 13.13 -8.19 10.34
C LEU A 128 11.85 -7.65 10.97
N GLU A 129 11.95 -7.26 12.24
CA GLU A 129 10.89 -6.52 12.90
C GLU A 129 10.70 -5.17 12.21
N SER A 130 9.44 -4.86 11.86
CA SER A 130 9.13 -3.61 11.19
C SER A 130 9.03 -2.48 12.22
N PRO A 131 9.73 -1.34 12.01
CA PRO A 131 9.61 -0.19 12.89
C PRO A 131 8.14 0.18 13.09
N CYS A 132 7.72 0.46 14.32
CA CYS A 132 6.35 0.85 14.65
C CYS A 132 5.85 2.00 13.76
N ALA A 133 6.70 3.02 13.55
CA ALA A 133 6.37 4.15 12.70
C ALA A 133 6.13 3.79 11.21
N PHE A 134 6.63 2.64 10.72
CA PHE A 134 6.29 2.15 9.38
C PHE A 134 4.90 1.51 9.38
N ARG A 135 4.60 0.69 10.39
CA ARG A 135 3.31 0.00 10.56
C ARG A 135 2.14 0.98 10.59
N GLU A 136 2.34 2.13 11.20
CA GLU A 136 1.32 3.17 11.37
C GLU A 136 1.21 4.15 10.19
N HIS A 137 2.20 4.18 9.28
CA HIS A 137 2.23 5.15 8.19
C HIS A 137 1.75 4.53 6.86
N PRO A 138 0.70 5.07 6.19
CA PRO A 138 0.11 4.47 4.99
C PRO A 138 1.08 4.17 3.85
N LEU A 139 2.04 5.07 3.62
CA LEU A 139 3.09 4.86 2.61
C LEU A 139 4.10 3.76 2.96
N LEU A 140 4.22 3.34 4.21
CA LEU A 140 5.33 2.50 4.69
C LEU A 140 4.89 1.16 5.28
N ARG A 141 3.60 0.98 5.61
CA ARG A 141 3.07 -0.21 6.31
C ARG A 141 3.30 -1.55 5.60
N HIS A 142 3.54 -1.53 4.29
CA HIS A 142 3.83 -2.73 3.48
C HIS A 142 5.29 -2.78 3.00
N ILE A 143 6.12 -1.82 3.41
CA ILE A 143 7.54 -1.76 3.06
C ILE A 143 8.35 -2.40 4.18
N LYS A 144 9.24 -3.31 3.81
CA LYS A 144 10.26 -3.84 4.72
C LYS A 144 11.54 -3.03 4.54
N PRO A 145 12.08 -2.42 5.62
CA PRO A 145 13.34 -1.72 5.51
C PRO A 145 14.45 -2.70 5.16
N LEU A 146 15.27 -2.34 4.19
CA LEU A 146 16.48 -3.05 3.84
C LEU A 146 17.67 -2.15 4.17
N VAL A 147 18.41 -2.51 5.22
CA VAL A 147 19.57 -1.73 5.65
C VAL A 147 20.79 -2.21 4.86
N LEU A 148 21.43 -1.29 4.14
CA LEU A 148 22.68 -1.52 3.44
C LEU A 148 23.80 -0.79 4.20
N THR A 149 24.90 -1.48 4.46
CA THR A 149 26.13 -0.88 5.00
C THR A 149 27.10 -0.72 3.84
N ASP A 150 27.54 0.52 3.59
CA ASP A 150 28.40 0.86 2.44
C ASP A 150 27.84 0.36 1.09
N GLY A 151 26.51 0.47 0.90
CA GLY A 151 25.82 0.03 -0.31
C GLY A 151 25.63 -1.49 -0.44
N CYS A 152 26.00 -2.26 0.59
CA CYS A 152 26.05 -3.72 0.57
C CYS A 152 25.25 -4.36 1.73
N LEU A 153 24.70 -5.55 1.48
CA LEU A 153 24.12 -6.44 2.48
C LEU A 153 24.55 -7.88 2.23
N GLN A 154 25.15 -8.51 3.24
CA GLN A 154 25.59 -9.90 3.18
C GLN A 154 24.53 -10.86 3.79
N LEU A 155 24.03 -11.78 2.99
CA LEU A 155 23.08 -12.84 3.36
C LEU A 155 23.69 -14.23 3.09
N GLY A 156 24.53 -14.70 4.01
CA GLY A 156 25.25 -15.96 3.83
C GLY A 156 26.18 -15.91 2.61
N ARG A 157 25.90 -16.70 1.56
CA ARG A 157 26.65 -16.69 0.28
C ARG A 157 26.12 -15.68 -0.75
N LEU A 158 25.03 -14.99 -0.43
CA LEU A 158 24.45 -13.96 -1.30
C LEU A 158 24.89 -12.59 -0.81
N THR A 159 25.49 -11.83 -1.70
CA THR A 159 25.81 -10.41 -1.51
C THR A 159 24.81 -9.60 -2.31
N VAL A 160 24.12 -8.68 -1.65
CA VAL A 160 23.16 -7.76 -2.26
C VAL A 160 23.81 -6.39 -2.30
N LEU A 161 23.88 -5.80 -3.50
CA LEU A 161 24.47 -4.49 -3.73
C LEU A 161 23.42 -3.58 -4.33
N LEU A 162 23.44 -2.30 -3.94
CA LEU A 162 22.71 -1.27 -4.66
C LEU A 162 23.69 -0.57 -5.59
N ASP A 163 23.58 -0.88 -6.87
CA ASP A 163 24.36 -0.29 -7.95
C ASP A 163 23.60 0.92 -8.52
N ASP A 164 24.32 2.01 -8.80
CA ASP A 164 23.73 3.27 -9.25
C ASP A 164 23.12 3.17 -10.66
N GLU A 165 23.58 2.24 -11.50
CA GLU A 165 23.07 2.05 -12.87
C GLU A 165 22.14 0.84 -12.98
N LEU A 166 22.49 -0.27 -12.32
CA LEU A 166 21.80 -1.55 -12.44
C LEU A 166 20.71 -1.77 -11.37
N GLY A 167 20.67 -0.93 -10.35
CA GLY A 167 19.75 -1.09 -9.22
C GLY A 167 20.19 -2.24 -8.29
N LEU A 168 19.27 -3.11 -7.88
CA LEU A 168 19.58 -4.17 -6.92
C LEU A 168 20.30 -5.35 -7.60
N VAL A 169 21.61 -5.50 -7.33
CA VAL A 169 22.46 -6.54 -7.90
C VAL A 169 22.68 -7.67 -6.90
N TYR A 170 22.67 -8.91 -7.41
CA TYR A 170 22.86 -10.12 -6.62
C TYR A 170 24.17 -10.81 -7.02
N GLN A 171 25.17 -10.77 -6.15
CA GLN A 171 26.40 -11.52 -6.33
C GLN A 171 26.39 -12.77 -5.46
N ARG A 172 26.74 -13.91 -6.04
CA ARG A 172 26.94 -15.14 -5.28
C ARG A 172 28.43 -15.25 -4.99
N GLY A 173 28.80 -15.17 -3.71
CA GLY A 173 30.16 -15.48 -3.30
C GLY A 173 30.48 -16.94 -3.63
N ALA A 174 31.69 -17.20 -4.12
CA ALA A 174 32.23 -18.55 -4.11
C ALA A 174 32.15 -19.09 -2.68
N ALA A 175 31.80 -20.36 -2.50
CA ALA A 175 32.13 -21.01 -1.25
C ALA A 175 33.65 -20.93 -1.13
N SER A 176 34.17 -20.09 -0.25
CA SER A 176 35.56 -20.15 0.14
C SER A 176 35.75 -21.51 0.79
N GLY A 177 36.14 -22.49 -0.03
CA GLY A 177 36.72 -23.71 0.46
C GLY A 177 38.01 -23.34 1.16
N LEU A 178 38.06 -23.64 2.45
CA LEU A 178 39.29 -23.90 3.16
C LEU A 178 39.16 -25.35 3.66
N PRO A 179 39.98 -26.29 3.16
CA PRO A 179 40.26 -27.51 3.88
C PRO A 179 41.34 -27.23 4.92
N GLU A 180 41.11 -27.64 6.16
CA GLU A 180 42.05 -28.43 6.98
C GLU A 180 41.23 -29.32 7.93
#